data_AF-G9KCA7-F1
#
_entry.id   AF-G9KCA7-F1
#
_cell.length_a   1.000
_cell.length_b   1.000
_cell.length_c   1.000
_cell.angle_alpha   90.00
_cell.angle_beta   90.00
_cell.angle_gamma   90.00
#
_symmetry.space_group_name_H-M   'P 1'
#
loop_
_entity.id
_entity.type
_entity.pdbx_description
1 polymer ?
#
loop_
_entity_poly.entity_id
_entity_poly.type
_entity_poly.pdbx_seq_one_letter_code
_entity_poly.pdbx_strand_id
1 'polypeptide(L)'
;RLAIKRAVGHGRLLKDGPLYRLNTKATSVDGKESCESLSSLPPVSLLPHEKDKPVAEPIPICSFCLGTKEQNREKKPEELISCADCGNSGHPSCLKFS
;
A
#
# COMPACT_ATOMS: atom_id res chain seq x y z
N ARG A 1 15.04 14.71 7.65
CA ARG A 1 15.85 14.32 8.85
C ARG A 1 15.07 13.46 9.87
N LEU A 2 13.76 13.68 10.10
CA LEU A 2 12.95 12.89 11.04
C LEU A 2 12.85 11.40 10.67
N ALA A 3 12.62 11.09 9.38
CA ALA A 3 12.52 9.71 8.89
C ALA A 3 13.79 8.88 9.19
N ILE A 4 14.98 9.45 8.95
CA ILE A 4 16.27 8.80 9.24
C ILE A 4 16.42 8.51 10.75
N LYS A 5 16.10 9.48 11.62
CA LYS A 5 16.14 9.29 13.08
C LYS A 5 15.19 8.18 13.54
N ARG A 6 13.97 8.14 13.00
CA ARG A 6 13.00 7.06 13.29
C ARG A 6 13.52 5.71 12.83
N ALA A 7 14.05 5.62 11.61
CA ALA A 7 14.61 4.37 11.08
C ALA A 7 15.80 3.85 11.91
N VAL A 8 16.62 4.75 12.47
CA VAL A 8 17.68 4.37 13.43
C VAL A 8 17.08 3.87 14.75
N GLY A 9 16.09 4.57 15.31
CA GLY A 9 15.41 4.15 16.55
C GLY A 9 14.70 2.80 16.44
N HIS A 10 14.20 2.45 15.25
CA HIS A 10 13.59 1.15 14.96
C HIS A 10 14.58 0.08 14.49
N GLY A 11 15.89 0.36 14.51
CA GLY A 11 16.93 -0.62 14.13
C GLY A 11 16.97 -0.99 12.64
N ARG A 12 16.26 -0.23 11.79
CA ARG A 12 16.27 -0.40 10.32
C ARG A 12 17.51 0.23 9.69
N LEU A 13 18.00 1.31 10.29
CA LEU A 13 19.27 1.94 9.96
C LEU A 13 20.24 1.86 11.14
N LEU A 14 21.49 1.57 10.86
CA LEU A 14 22.61 1.70 11.76
C LEU A 14 23.32 3.00 11.44
N LYS A 15 23.59 3.83 12.45
CA LYS A 15 24.38 5.05 12.28
C LYS A 15 25.83 4.73 12.52
N ASP A 16 26.68 4.97 11.52
CA ASP A 16 28.13 4.78 11.57
C ASP A 16 28.81 6.14 11.30
N GLY A 17 29.08 6.88 12.37
CA GLY A 17 29.60 8.25 12.27
C GLY A 17 28.66 9.19 11.50
N PRO A 18 29.13 9.90 10.44
CA PRO A 18 28.28 10.74 9.59
C PRO A 18 27.44 9.94 8.59
N LEU A 19 27.67 8.63 8.46
CA LEU A 19 27.02 7.75 7.49
C LEU A 19 25.91 6.91 8.15
N TYR A 20 24.96 6.46 7.33
CA TYR A 20 23.86 5.58 7.74
C TYR A 20 23.86 4.35 6.83
N ARG A 21 23.74 3.17 7.42
CA ARG A 21 23.72 1.89 6.72
C ARG A 21 22.43 1.14 7.03
N LEU A 22 21.83 0.49 6.04
CA LEU A 22 20.70 -0.41 6.26
C LEU A 22 21.14 -1.63 7.09
N ASN A 23 20.32 -2.03 8.05
CA ASN A 23 20.60 -3.18 8.88
C ASN A 23 20.22 -4.47 8.14
N THR A 24 21.19 -5.12 7.50
CA THR A 24 21.02 -6.36 6.72
C THR A 24 20.90 -7.63 7.57
N LYS A 25 20.75 -7.51 8.90
CA LYS A 25 20.59 -8.65 9.82
C LYS A 25 19.16 -9.20 9.91
N ALA A 26 18.23 -8.71 9.10
CA ALA A 26 17.09 -9.49 8.66
C ALA A 26 17.33 -9.81 7.18
N THR A 27 17.34 -11.11 6.86
CA THR A 27 17.58 -11.71 5.54
C THR A 27 19.02 -11.69 5.02
N SER A 28 19.81 -12.69 5.45
CA SER A 28 20.80 -13.28 4.56
C SER A 28 20.04 -14.24 3.63
N VAL A 29 19.97 -13.94 2.33
CA VAL A 29 20.57 -14.74 1.24
C VAL A 29 20.32 -14.05 -0.11
N ASP A 30 21.40 -13.99 -0.89
CA ASP A 30 21.52 -13.82 -2.34
C ASP A 30 20.98 -12.56 -3.06
N GLY A 31 21.87 -11.99 -3.87
CA GLY A 31 21.63 -10.83 -4.69
C GLY A 31 20.49 -11.05 -5.67
N LYS A 32 19.43 -10.28 -5.48
CA LYS A 32 18.42 -9.98 -6.48
C LYS A 32 17.81 -8.66 -6.08
N GLU A 33 17.61 -7.77 -7.05
CA GLU A 33 16.88 -6.52 -6.90
C GLU A 33 15.71 -6.66 -5.90
N SER A 34 15.92 -6.15 -4.68
CA SER A 34 14.99 -6.40 -3.58
C SER A 34 13.73 -5.63 -3.88
N CYS A 35 12.70 -6.34 -4.33
CA CYS A 35 11.33 -5.88 -4.21
C CYS A 35 11.14 -5.39 -2.77
N GLU A 36 10.69 -4.14 -2.62
CA GLU A 36 10.31 -3.58 -1.32
C GLU A 36 9.10 -4.39 -0.83
N SER A 37 9.38 -5.49 -0.15
CA SER A 37 8.35 -6.40 0.35
C SER A 37 7.50 -5.60 1.34
N LEU A 38 6.19 -5.45 1.03
CA LEU A 38 5.21 -4.70 1.84
C LEU A 38 5.17 -5.14 3.31
N SER A 39 5.63 -6.36 3.59
CA SER A 39 5.86 -6.94 4.91
C SER A 39 6.88 -6.18 5.78
N SER A 40 7.74 -5.35 5.19
CA SER A 40 8.74 -4.53 5.89
C SER A 40 8.16 -3.19 6.38
N LEU A 41 7.04 -2.77 5.80
CA LEU A 41 6.35 -1.54 6.16
C LEU A 41 5.52 -1.78 7.42
N PRO A 42 5.52 -0.82 8.39
CA PRO A 42 4.59 -0.93 9.50
C PRO A 42 3.17 -1.02 8.93
N PRO A 43 2.29 -1.87 9.48
CA PRO A 43 0.90 -1.91 9.06
C PRO A 43 0.33 -0.50 9.11
N VAL A 44 -0.35 -0.09 8.03
CA VAL A 44 -1.12 1.15 8.03
C VAL A 44 -2.18 1.00 9.11
N SER A 45 -1.97 1.67 10.24
CA SER A 45 -2.94 1.70 11.33
C SER A 45 -3.83 2.89 11.12
N LEU A 46 -5.13 2.63 10.98
CA LEU A 46 -6.14 3.68 10.96
C LEU A 46 -5.98 4.53 12.22
N LEU A 47 -6.04 5.85 12.06
CA LEU A 47 -6.09 6.77 13.20
C LEU A 47 -7.37 6.48 13.99
N PRO A 48 -7.43 6.76 15.31
CA PRO A 48 -8.60 6.45 16.12
C PRO A 48 -9.92 6.97 15.52
N HIS A 49 -9.93 8.21 14.98
CA HIS A 49 -11.10 8.79 14.34
C HIS A 49 -11.54 8.10 13.03
N GLU A 50 -10.61 7.41 12.35
CA GLU A 50 -10.89 6.66 11.12
C GLU A 50 -11.50 5.29 11.42
N LYS A 51 -11.26 4.74 12.62
CA LYS A 51 -11.80 3.43 13.04
C LYS A 51 -13.27 3.49 13.43
N ASP A 52 -13.69 4.59 14.03
CA ASP A 52 -15.06 4.80 14.49
C ASP A 52 -15.99 5.29 13.37
N LYS A 53 -15.43 5.67 12.22
CA LYS A 53 -16.20 6.16 11.08
C LYS A 53 -16.84 4.97 10.34
N PRO A 54 -18.16 5.02 10.06
CA PRO A 54 -18.80 3.97 9.29
C PRO A 54 -18.21 3.94 7.88
N VAL A 55 -17.76 2.77 7.45
CA VAL A 55 -17.29 2.54 6.07
C VAL A 55 -18.49 2.54 5.15
N ALA A 56 -18.45 3.33 4.09
CA ALA A 56 -19.49 3.37 3.08
C ALA A 56 -19.64 2.00 2.38
N GLU A 57 -20.87 1.64 2.05
CA GLU A 57 -21.15 0.41 1.32
C GLU A 57 -20.50 0.46 -0.08
N PRO A 58 -19.71 -0.55 -0.46
CA PRO A 58 -19.05 -0.58 -1.78
C PRO A 58 -20.05 -0.63 -2.92
N ILE A 59 -19.89 0.24 -3.91
CA ILE A 59 -20.70 0.24 -5.13
C ILE A 59 -20.12 -0.82 -6.10
N PRO A 60 -20.85 -1.87 -6.49
CA PRO A 60 -20.29 -3.02 -7.22
C PRO A 60 -20.01 -2.74 -8.71
N ILE A 61 -19.83 -1.47 -9.10
CA ILE A 61 -19.55 -1.02 -10.46
C ILE A 61 -18.39 -0.03 -10.49
N CYS A 62 -17.60 -0.07 -11.56
CA CYS A 62 -16.53 0.88 -11.80
C CYS A 62 -17.08 2.22 -12.28
N SER A 63 -16.72 3.29 -11.60
CA SER A 63 -17.17 4.67 -11.92
C SER A 63 -16.65 5.17 -13.28
N PHE A 64 -15.65 4.51 -13.89
CA PHE A 64 -14.98 4.96 -15.12
C PHE A 64 -15.37 4.20 -16.38
N CYS A 65 -15.74 2.92 -16.24
CA CYS A 65 -16.10 2.06 -17.37
C CYS A 65 -17.47 1.41 -17.23
N LEU A 66 -18.13 1.59 -16.07
CA LEU A 66 -19.43 1.02 -15.70
C LEU A 66 -19.47 -0.52 -15.65
N GLY A 67 -18.30 -1.18 -15.73
CA GLY A 67 -18.17 -2.62 -15.59
C GLY A 67 -18.10 -3.05 -14.12
N THR A 68 -18.52 -4.27 -13.84
CA THR A 68 -18.43 -4.91 -12.51
C THR A 68 -17.05 -5.54 -12.31
N LYS A 69 -16.82 -6.24 -11.19
CA LYS A 69 -15.56 -6.97 -10.94
C LYS A 69 -15.26 -8.06 -11.99
N GLU A 70 -16.27 -8.50 -12.72
CA GLU A 70 -16.15 -9.53 -13.76
C GLU A 70 -15.67 -8.95 -15.10
N GLN A 71 -15.82 -7.65 -15.34
CA GLN A 71 -15.48 -7.02 -16.62
C GLN A 71 -14.92 -5.60 -16.46
N ASN A 72 -13.64 -5.44 -16.75
CA ASN A 72 -12.99 -4.15 -16.96
C ASN A 72 -13.15 -3.65 -18.42
N ARG A 73 -12.45 -2.58 -18.81
CA ARG A 73 -12.47 -2.04 -20.20
C ARG A 73 -12.05 -3.05 -21.27
N GLU A 74 -11.24 -4.04 -20.91
CA GLU A 74 -10.80 -5.12 -21.78
C GLU A 74 -11.72 -6.34 -21.73
N LYS A 75 -12.86 -6.25 -21.02
CA LYS A 75 -13.80 -7.34 -20.73
C LYS A 75 -13.17 -8.52 -19.97
N LYS A 76 -12.16 -8.23 -19.15
CA LYS A 76 -11.51 -9.21 -18.27
C LYS A 76 -11.96 -9.03 -16.81
N PRO A 77 -11.98 -10.09 -16.00
CA PRO A 77 -12.24 -9.99 -14.57
C PRO A 77 -11.10 -9.24 -13.88
N GLU A 78 -11.46 -8.28 -13.04
CA GLU A 78 -10.55 -7.45 -12.27
C GLU A 78 -11.28 -6.92 -11.03
N GLU A 79 -10.72 -7.14 -9.84
CA GLU A 79 -11.32 -6.69 -8.59
C GLU A 79 -11.42 -5.16 -8.51
N LEU A 80 -12.45 -4.67 -7.79
CA LEU A 80 -12.71 -3.24 -7.64
C LEU A 80 -12.09 -2.70 -6.35
N ILE A 81 -11.46 -1.52 -6.44
CA ILE A 81 -11.07 -0.71 -5.27
C ILE A 81 -12.20 0.25 -4.95
N SER A 82 -12.63 0.31 -3.70
CA SER A 82 -13.78 1.13 -3.26
C SER A 82 -13.36 2.20 -2.26
N CYS A 83 -13.92 3.41 -2.39
CA CYS A 83 -13.70 4.49 -1.44
C CYS A 83 -14.43 4.22 -0.12
N ALA A 84 -13.73 4.29 1.01
CA ALA A 84 -14.31 4.08 2.33
C ALA A 84 -15.31 5.17 2.76
N ASP A 85 -15.25 6.36 2.16
CA ASP A 85 -16.12 7.50 2.51
C ASP A 85 -17.39 7.58 1.66
N CYS A 86 -17.30 7.27 0.36
CA CYS A 86 -18.41 7.47 -0.59
C CYS A 86 -18.84 6.20 -1.33
N GLY A 87 -18.16 5.07 -1.14
CA GLY A 87 -18.54 3.79 -1.74
C GLY A 87 -18.21 3.65 -3.23
N ASN A 88 -17.91 4.74 -3.95
CA ASN A 88 -17.53 4.69 -5.36
C ASN A 88 -16.35 3.76 -5.58
N SER A 89 -16.46 2.94 -6.62
CA SER A 89 -15.47 1.92 -6.92
C SER A 89 -14.85 2.10 -8.30
N GLY A 90 -13.68 1.51 -8.51
CA GLY A 90 -12.97 1.54 -9.79
C GLY A 90 -11.98 0.38 -9.93
N HIS A 91 -11.81 -0.10 -11.15
CA HIS A 91 -10.75 -1.06 -11.48
C HIS A 91 -9.37 -0.41 -11.35
N PRO A 92 -8.35 -1.10 -10.80
CA PRO A 92 -6.96 -0.66 -10.80
C PRO A 92 -6.47 -0.15 -12.17
N SER A 93 -6.82 -0.85 -13.25
CA SER A 93 -6.51 -0.48 -14.64
C SER A 93 -7.17 0.84 -15.06
N CYS A 94 -8.41 1.09 -14.62
CA CYS A 94 -9.12 2.34 -14.88
C CYS A 94 -8.58 3.50 -14.03
N LEU A 95 -8.08 3.21 -12.83
CA LEU A 95 -7.45 4.16 -11.91
C LEU A 95 -5.98 4.47 -12.27
N LYS A 96 -5.39 3.74 -13.22
CA LYS A 96 -3.97 3.85 -13.62
C LYS A 96 -3.01 3.62 -12.45
N PHE A 97 -3.29 2.61 -11.64
CA PHE A 97 -2.38 2.13 -10.60
C PHE A 97 -1.37 1.08 -11.12
N SER A 98 -1.29 0.92 -12.44
CA SER A 98 -0.43 0.00 -13.20
C SER A 98 0.47 0.75 -14.17
#